data_AF-A0A7W2DSJ5-F1
#
_entry.id   AF-A0A7W2DSJ5-F1
#
_cell.length_a   1.000
_cell.length_b   1.000
_cell.length_c   1.000
_cell.angle_alpha   90.00
_cell.angle_beta   90.00
_cell.angle_gamma   90.00
#
_symmetry.space_group_name_H-M   'P 1'
#
loop_
_entity.id
_entity.type
_entity.pdbx_description
1 polymer ?
#
loop_
_entity_poly.entity_id
_entity_poly.type
_entity_poly.pdbx_seq_one_letter_code
_entity_poly.pdbx_strand_id
1 'polypeptide(L)'
;MRIRFAIDPSWQQHLEPAEDQALEKLGGDILSDMKRTVPVRTGRLKASLDAETHNGVLRVGSRDVDYSVDVELGTSEQPAEPYMRPALYRQRSL
;
A
#
# COMPACT_ATOMS: atom_id res chain seq x y z
N MET A 1 -50.53 -2.60 -14.59
CA MET A 1 -49.15 -2.80 -15.06
C MET A 1 -48.27 -3.07 -13.84
N ARG A 2 -47.55 -4.20 -13.78
CA ARG A 2 -46.79 -4.61 -12.60
C ARG A 2 -45.29 -4.60 -12.97
N ILE A 3 -44.58 -3.56 -12.57
CA ILE A 3 -43.15 -3.42 -12.83
C ILE A 3 -42.42 -4.34 -11.85
N ARG A 4 -41.53 -5.21 -12.35
CA ARG A 4 -40.59 -5.97 -11.54
C ARG A 4 -39.21 -5.37 -11.73
N PHE A 5 -38.61 -4.94 -10.63
CA PHE A 5 -37.20 -4.60 -10.60
C PHE A 5 -36.42 -5.88 -10.26
N ALA A 6 -35.41 -6.20 -11.07
CA ALA A 6 -34.45 -7.25 -10.78
C ALA A 6 -33.07 -6.59 -10.76
N ILE A 7 -32.30 -6.85 -9.70
CA ILE A 7 -30.90 -6.45 -9.64
C ILE A 7 -30.14 -7.40 -10.55
N ASP A 8 -29.47 -6.85 -11.57
CA ASP A 8 -28.56 -7.61 -12.41
C ASP A 8 -27.29 -7.92 -11.61
N PRO A 9 -26.91 -9.17 -11.35
CA PRO A 9 -25.69 -9.49 -10.58
C PRO A 9 -24.39 -9.28 -11.37
N SER A 10 -24.44 -8.91 -12.66
CA SER A 10 -23.25 -8.69 -13.50
C SER A 10 -22.30 -7.61 -12.98
N TRP A 11 -22.77 -6.67 -12.15
CA TRP A 11 -21.93 -5.66 -11.51
C TRP A 11 -20.81 -6.28 -10.65
N GLN A 12 -21.01 -7.48 -10.10
CA GLN A 12 -19.99 -8.19 -9.33
C GLN A 12 -18.76 -8.52 -10.17
N GLN A 13 -18.94 -8.84 -11.46
CA GLN A 13 -17.85 -9.17 -12.38
C GLN A 13 -17.01 -7.94 -12.76
N HIS A 14 -17.58 -6.73 -12.60
CA HIS A 14 -16.88 -5.47 -12.82
C HIS A 14 -16.26 -4.90 -11.54
N LEU A 15 -16.60 -5.45 -10.37
CA LEU A 15 -16.16 -4.93 -9.08
C LEU A 15 -14.69 -5.25 -8.83
N GLU A 16 -14.28 -6.53 -8.99
CA GLU A 16 -12.90 -6.95 -8.71
C GLU A 16 -11.86 -6.18 -9.56
N PRO A 17 -12.04 -6.02 -10.88
CA PRO A 17 -11.10 -5.25 -11.69
C PRO A 17 -11.02 -3.77 -11.27
N ALA A 18 -12.15 -3.18 -10.85
CA ALA A 18 -12.19 -1.79 -10.40
C ALA A 18 -11.53 -1.61 -9.02
N GLU A 19 -11.69 -2.59 -8.13
CA GLU A 19 -11.04 -2.64 -6.82
C GLU A 19 -9.53 -2.75 -6.96
N ASP A 20 -9.04 -3.69 -7.77
CA ASP A 20 -7.61 -3.88 -7.99
C ASP A 20 -6.97 -2.64 -8.60
N GLN A 21 -7.61 -2.00 -9.58
CA GLN A 21 -7.13 -0.74 -10.16
C GLN A 21 -7.04 0.39 -9.13
N ALA A 22 -8.05 0.53 -8.26
CA ALA A 22 -8.04 1.53 -7.20
C ALA A 22 -6.91 1.27 -6.19
N LEU A 23 -6.69 0.00 -5.84
CA LEU A 23 -5.63 -0.42 -4.93
C LEU A 23 -4.23 -0.26 -5.54
N GLU A 24 -4.05 -0.55 -6.81
CA GLU A 24 -2.78 -0.30 -7.53
C GLU A 24 -2.41 1.18 -7.52
N LYS A 25 -3.37 2.07 -7.81
CA LYS A 25 -3.17 3.52 -7.72
C LYS A 25 -2.78 3.93 -6.31
N LEU A 26 -3.54 3.49 -5.30
CA LEU A 26 -3.27 3.78 -3.89
C LEU A 26 -1.89 3.25 -3.46
N GLY A 27 -1.52 2.05 -3.89
CA GLY A 27 -0.23 1.42 -3.64
C GLY A 27 0.93 2.25 -4.22
N GLY A 28 0.77 2.75 -5.44
CA GLY A 28 1.73 3.66 -6.07
C GLY A 28 1.94 4.94 -5.27
N ASP A 29 0.86 5.56 -4.79
CA ASP A 29 0.93 6.78 -3.97
C ASP A 29 1.60 6.54 -2.62
N ILE A 30 1.26 5.45 -1.93
CA ILE A 30 1.90 5.05 -0.66
C ILE A 30 3.38 4.78 -0.88
N LEU A 31 3.73 4.03 -1.92
CA LEU A 31 5.12 3.67 -2.23
C LEU A 31 5.96 4.90 -2.56
N SER A 32 5.41 5.85 -3.33
CA SER A 32 6.05 7.12 -3.65
C SER A 32 6.37 7.91 -2.38
N ASP A 33 5.41 7.97 -1.45
CA ASP A 33 5.58 8.64 -0.18
C ASP A 33 6.64 7.97 0.70
N MET A 34 6.61 6.64 0.82
CA MET A 34 7.63 5.88 1.54
C MET A 34 9.03 6.12 0.97
N LYS A 35 9.18 6.07 -0.36
CA LYS A 35 10.48 6.30 -1.02
C LYS A 35 11.01 7.73 -0.83
N ARG A 36 10.14 8.69 -0.54
CA ARG A 36 10.52 10.08 -0.24
C ARG A 36 11.01 10.26 1.19
N THR A 37 10.41 9.57 2.15
CA THR A 37 10.68 9.75 3.59
C THR A 37 11.64 8.72 4.19
N VAL A 38 11.83 7.57 3.53
CA VAL A 38 12.69 6.49 4.04
C VAL A 38 14.12 6.97 4.31
N PRO A 39 14.70 6.68 5.49
CA PRO A 39 16.09 6.96 5.79
C PRO A 39 17.02 6.25 4.82
N VAL A 40 18.08 6.95 4.38
CA VAL A 40 19.04 6.42 3.41
C VAL A 40 20.43 6.38 4.02
N ARG A 41 20.93 5.16 4.26
CA ARG A 41 22.34 4.92 4.57
C ARG A 41 23.12 4.43 3.36
N THR A 42 22.69 3.32 2.75
CA THR A 42 23.30 2.72 1.55
C THR A 42 22.36 2.74 0.33
N GLY A 43 21.10 3.13 0.52
CA GLY A 43 20.04 3.04 -0.50
C GLY A 43 19.37 1.67 -0.60
N ARG A 44 19.91 0.61 0.02
CA ARG A 44 19.37 -0.75 -0.07
C ARG A 44 17.92 -0.87 0.39
N LEU A 45 17.58 -0.25 1.52
CA LEU A 45 16.20 -0.25 2.05
C LEU A 45 15.25 0.47 1.08
N LYS A 46 15.62 1.66 0.61
CA LYS A 46 14.81 2.40 -0.37
C LYS A 46 14.57 1.60 -1.67
N ALA A 47 15.58 0.86 -2.12
CA ALA A 47 15.51 0.01 -3.30
C ALA A 47 14.67 -1.27 -3.09
N SER A 48 14.52 -1.76 -1.85
CA SER A 48 13.70 -2.94 -1.55
C SER A 48 12.20 -2.65 -1.45
N LEU A 49 11.83 -1.37 -1.33
CA LEU A 49 10.42 -0.95 -1.20
C LEU A 49 9.66 -1.20 -2.49
N ASP A 50 8.55 -1.93 -2.35
CA ASP A 50 7.65 -2.30 -3.44
C ASP A 50 6.18 -2.27 -3.00
N ALA A 51 5.28 -2.29 -3.98
CA ALA A 51 3.84 -2.41 -3.77
C ALA A 51 3.25 -3.41 -4.77
N GLU A 52 2.47 -4.37 -4.26
CA GLU A 52 1.77 -5.37 -5.06
C GLU A 52 0.30 -5.44 -4.65
N THR A 53 -0.59 -5.51 -5.64
CA THR A 53 -2.01 -5.74 -5.43
C THR A 53 -2.37 -7.12 -5.96
N HIS A 54 -3.10 -7.89 -5.17
CA HIS A 54 -3.61 -9.19 -5.60
C HIS A 54 -4.93 -9.50 -4.93
N ASN A 55 -5.98 -9.75 -5.73
CA ASN A 55 -7.31 -10.15 -5.29
C ASN A 55 -7.88 -9.21 -4.21
N GLY A 56 -7.90 -7.90 -4.47
CA GLY A 56 -8.42 -6.91 -3.52
C GLY A 56 -7.52 -6.65 -2.30
N VAL A 57 -6.29 -7.18 -2.27
CA VAL A 57 -5.33 -6.97 -1.18
C VAL A 57 -4.11 -6.23 -1.70
N LEU A 58 -3.90 -5.02 -1.18
CA LEU A 58 -2.66 -4.27 -1.38
C LEU A 58 -1.63 -4.64 -0.30
N ARG A 59 -0.44 -5.05 -0.74
CA ARG A 59 0.75 -5.22 0.09
C ARG A 59 1.78 -4.18 -0.29
N VAL A 60 2.30 -3.46 0.69
CA VAL A 60 3.31 -2.42 0.48
C VAL A 60 4.35 -2.49 1.59
N GLY A 61 5.62 -2.43 1.23
CA GLY A 61 6.70 -2.64 2.19
C GLY A 61 8.03 -3.01 1.55
N SER A 62 8.99 -3.35 2.40
CA SER A 62 10.26 -3.94 1.98
C SER A 62 10.08 -5.42 1.66
N ARG A 63 10.64 -5.89 0.54
CA ARG A 63 10.51 -7.30 0.11
C ARG A 63 11.48 -8.25 0.80
N ASP A 64 12.70 -7.79 1.07
CA ASP A 64 13.84 -8.67 1.37
C ASP A 64 14.90 -8.03 2.27
N VAL A 65 14.50 -7.01 3.04
CA VAL A 65 15.38 -6.32 3.99
C VAL A 65 14.80 -6.43 5.38
N ASP A 66 15.34 -7.34 6.19
CA ASP A 66 14.82 -7.67 7.53
C ASP A 66 14.87 -6.46 8.48
N TYR A 67 15.94 -5.67 8.40
CA TYR A 67 16.10 -4.47 9.25
C TYR A 67 15.10 -3.35 8.91
N SER A 68 14.22 -3.52 7.91
CA SER A 68 13.17 -2.54 7.61
C SER A 68 12.22 -2.31 8.78
N VAL A 69 11.97 -3.35 9.57
CA VAL A 69 11.11 -3.30 10.76
C VAL A 69 11.82 -2.57 11.91
N ASP A 70 13.11 -2.87 12.11
CA ASP A 70 13.95 -2.20 13.11
C ASP A 70 14.02 -0.68 12.84
N VAL A 71 14.12 -0.27 11.57
CA VAL A 71 14.11 1.14 11.17
C VAL A 71 12.75 1.80 11.46
N GLU A 72 11.65 1.12 11.14
CA GLU A 72 10.30 1.68 11.35
C GLU A 72 9.92 1.81 12.83
N LEU A 73 10.32 0.83 13.66
CA LEU A 73 9.88 0.71 15.05
C LEU A 73 10.94 1.12 16.07
N GLY A 74 12.21 1.22 15.67
CA GLY A 74 13.34 1.40 16.56
C GLY A 74 13.74 0.10 17.28
N THR A 75 14.88 0.14 17.93
CA THR A 75 15.44 -0.93 18.76
C THR A 75 15.92 -0.35 20.11
N SER A 76 16.51 -1.17 20.99
CA SER A 76 17.14 -0.66 22.22
C SER A 76 18.30 0.29 21.93
N GLU A 77 18.99 0.09 20.81
CA GLU A 77 20.21 0.82 20.46
C GLU A 77 19.96 1.99 19.51
N GLN A 78 18.80 2.01 18.82
CA GLN A 78 18.51 2.98 17.77
C GLN A 78 17.06 3.50 17.88
N PRO A 79 16.84 4.82 17.83
CA PRO A 79 15.48 5.37 17.81
C PRO A 79 14.74 5.00 16.53
N ALA A 80 13.41 4.99 16.59
CA ALA A 80 12.56 4.74 15.42
C ALA A 80 12.67 5.87 14.39
N GLU A 81 12.79 5.50 13.11
CA GLU A 81 12.77 6.40 11.96
C GLU A 81 11.61 6.01 11.03
N PRO A 82 10.35 6.29 11.42
CA PRO A 82 9.18 5.78 10.72
C PRO A 82 9.03 6.41 9.34
N TYR A 83 8.82 5.56 8.34
CA TYR A 83 8.62 5.92 6.94
C TYR A 83 7.39 5.24 6.33
N MET A 84 6.98 4.08 6.86
CA MET A 84 5.86 3.30 6.37
C MET A 84 4.53 3.76 6.96
N ARG A 85 4.38 3.79 8.30
CA ARG A 85 3.12 4.21 8.94
C ARG A 85 2.69 5.62 8.55
N PRO A 86 3.58 6.64 8.48
CA PRO A 86 3.19 7.97 8.04
C PRO A 86 2.69 8.01 6.60
N ALA A 87 3.26 7.18 5.71
CA ALA A 87 2.81 7.06 4.33
C ALA A 87 1.47 6.31 4.22
N LEU A 88 1.26 5.28 5.04
CA LEU A 88 0.04 4.49 5.05
C LEU A 88 -1.17 5.31 5.52
N TYR A 89 -1.03 6.03 6.64
CA TYR A 89 -2.13 6.79 7.25
C TYR A 89 -2.31 8.21 6.72
N ARG A 90 -1.53 8.61 5.71
CA ARG A 90 -1.75 9.90 5.05
C ARG A 90 -3.14 9.94 4.43
N GLN A 91 -3.91 10.96 4.78
CA GLN A 91 -5.22 11.20 4.15
C GLN A 91 -5.05 11.44 2.66
N ARG A 92 -5.78 10.67 1.85
CA ARG A 92 -5.82 10.78 0.39
C ARG A 92 -7.26 10.91 -0.08
N SER A 93 -7.45 11.64 -1.17
CA SER A 93 -8.70 11.62 -1.93
C SER A 93 -8.56 10.55 -3.01
N LEU A 94 -9.35 9.47 -2.92
CA LEU A 94 -9.32 8.35 -3.86
C LEU A 94 -10.09 8.67 -5.14
#